data_AF-A0A6I9YWM0-F1
#
_entry.id   AF-A0A6I9YWM0-F1
#
_cell.length_a   1.000
_cell.length_b   1.000
_cell.length_c   1.000
_cell.angle_alpha   90.00
_cell.angle_beta   90.00
_cell.angle_gamma   90.00
#
_symmetry.space_group_name_H-M   'P 1'
#
loop_
_entity.id
_entity.type
_entity.pdbx_description
1 polymer ?
#
loop_
_entity_poly.entity_id
_entity_poly.type
_entity_poly.pdbx_seq_one_letter_code
_entity_poly.pdbx_strand_id
1 'polypeptide(L)'
;MWSRKNALQQEICKRLALQPLAYLWRQNQDTLLREIISLKVQAIIIKVAAIGLDPDKHLGKTLDEMEPYLLKLSQKYGVHICGEGGEYETFTLDCPLFKKKIVVDSSEVVVHSADAFAPVAYLRLLKLHLEDKVQFEGKILPGKCSCDTQKIEDSAWPPSDERKETPCIRWKFLRPHFAQESKNLEFSGKSLKGYQWITGISAYFHPLEGKSIQELANDVLSSLQAHMNLKGLALTDIILVHLYMKSMADFAVINSVYMTAFDLCPPARVCVEAPLTEDLLFQMDCLAQKDDKMISDASCSQKQVMHVQSISHWAPANIGPYSQCIQIEDTLYCAGQIALVPCTMQLTSGGIIKEALMSLNHVEKVLKAMNLKAELHHILMANCYVTDSKYISVAEAVWQRKLKEIIKTKEEDINNDMPSIHGELVVAVVPFLPRAASIEWHVIAVVDEQQQRQKLTQMRSLENCQIRCEAMQSYPTCATAVTISLTLTSSSSSTINLEVILHGMVEMFKQVVEKMSKYGDITPLSFRIFFQANIVKREALKTGLQGHLEEQMGQKAPALIMVPVVDLPGTKIIHIACWLSQ
;
A
#
# COMPACT_ATOMS: atom_id res chain seq x y z
N MET A 1 11.92 22.83 -29.17
CA MET A 1 10.75 21.94 -29.33
C MET A 1 10.53 21.07 -28.07
N TRP A 2 11.62 20.59 -27.44
CA TRP A 2 11.69 19.87 -26.16
C TRP A 2 10.92 20.49 -24.97
N SER A 3 11.11 21.79 -24.71
CA SER A 3 10.40 22.49 -23.63
C SER A 3 8.88 22.54 -23.83
N ARG A 4 8.40 22.51 -25.08
CA ARG A 4 6.95 22.63 -25.38
C ARG A 4 6.18 21.34 -25.21
N LYS A 5 6.75 20.17 -25.56
CA LYS A 5 6.06 18.88 -25.36
C LYS A 5 5.91 18.55 -23.87
N ASN A 6 6.97 18.76 -23.10
CA ASN A 6 6.94 18.55 -21.65
C ASN A 6 6.08 19.61 -20.96
N ALA A 7 6.16 20.88 -21.37
CA ALA A 7 5.27 21.91 -20.85
C ALA A 7 3.80 21.60 -21.17
N LEU A 8 3.48 21.11 -22.38
CA LEU A 8 2.12 20.74 -22.76
C LEU A 8 1.61 19.55 -21.92
N GLN A 9 2.43 18.52 -21.74
CA GLN A 9 2.06 17.39 -20.88
C GLN A 9 1.86 17.83 -19.43
N GLN A 10 2.77 18.66 -18.90
CA GLN A 10 2.63 19.24 -17.56
C GLN A 10 1.39 20.13 -17.43
N GLU A 11 1.07 20.90 -18.46
CA GLU A 11 -0.11 21.78 -18.51
C GLU A 11 -1.40 20.96 -18.54
N ILE A 12 -1.47 19.89 -19.35
CA ILE A 12 -2.60 18.96 -19.38
C ILE A 12 -2.77 18.29 -18.01
N CYS A 13 -1.68 17.76 -17.44
CA CYS A 13 -1.71 17.13 -16.13
C CYS A 13 -2.16 18.14 -15.05
N LYS A 14 -1.63 19.36 -15.05
CA LYS A 14 -2.03 20.43 -14.13
C LYS A 14 -3.52 20.77 -14.24
N ARG A 15 -4.06 20.85 -15.46
CA ARG A 15 -5.51 21.09 -15.71
C ARG A 15 -6.38 19.95 -15.18
N LEU A 16 -5.86 18.73 -15.16
CA LEU A 16 -6.55 17.54 -14.65
C LEU A 16 -6.26 17.26 -13.17
N ALA A 17 -5.52 18.14 -12.49
CA ALA A 17 -5.02 17.91 -11.12
C ALA A 17 -4.21 16.60 -10.97
N LEU A 18 -3.49 16.22 -12.02
CA LEU A 18 -2.61 15.05 -12.07
C LEU A 18 -1.14 15.48 -11.99
N GLN A 19 -0.31 14.63 -11.40
CA GLN A 19 1.16 14.79 -11.39
C GLN A 19 1.79 13.85 -12.43
N PRO A 20 2.46 14.37 -13.48
CA PRO A 20 3.16 13.51 -14.43
C PRO A 20 4.43 12.94 -13.82
N LEU A 21 4.62 11.62 -13.93
CA LEU A 21 5.82 10.91 -13.50
C LEU A 21 6.54 10.36 -14.73
N ALA A 22 7.69 10.94 -15.09
CA ALA A 22 8.49 10.53 -16.24
C ALA A 22 9.79 9.84 -15.79
N TYR A 23 9.69 8.59 -15.34
CA TYR A 23 10.82 7.87 -14.73
C TYR A 23 11.97 7.60 -15.71
N LEU A 24 11.69 7.28 -16.98
CA LEU A 24 12.73 7.05 -17.99
C LEU A 24 13.57 8.31 -18.25
N TRP A 25 12.95 9.50 -18.19
CA TRP A 25 13.66 10.78 -18.31
C TRP A 25 14.60 11.08 -17.13
N ARG A 26 14.40 10.40 -15.99
CA ARG A 26 15.29 10.53 -14.83
C ARG A 26 16.42 9.50 -14.81
N GLN A 27 16.43 8.55 -15.76
CA GLN A 27 17.50 7.58 -15.86
C GLN A 27 18.73 8.16 -16.54
N ASN A 28 19.86 7.49 -16.33
CA ASN A 28 21.07 7.79 -17.09
C ASN A 28 20.85 7.41 -18.56
N GLN A 29 21.03 8.39 -19.45
CA GLN A 29 20.69 8.25 -20.87
C GLN A 29 21.65 7.32 -21.64
N ASP A 30 22.90 7.18 -21.20
CA ASP A 30 23.83 6.17 -21.74
C ASP A 30 23.30 4.75 -21.43
N THR A 31 22.96 4.50 -20.16
CA THR A 31 22.37 3.22 -19.75
C THR A 31 21.08 2.92 -20.49
N LEU A 32 20.19 3.92 -20.64
CA LEU A 32 18.92 3.75 -21.33
C LEU A 32 19.10 3.40 -22.81
N LEU A 33 20.00 4.06 -23.54
CA LEU A 33 20.28 3.74 -24.94
C LEU A 33 20.81 2.30 -25.09
N ARG A 34 21.75 1.89 -24.22
CA ARG A 34 22.26 0.52 -24.20
C ARG A 34 21.17 -0.51 -23.89
N GLU A 35 20.26 -0.20 -22.98
CA GLU A 35 19.12 -1.07 -22.68
C GLU A 35 18.22 -1.24 -23.91
N ILE A 36 17.86 -0.15 -24.59
CA ILE A 36 17.06 -0.18 -25.83
C ILE A 36 17.72 -1.10 -26.88
N ILE A 37 19.03 -0.98 -27.08
CA ILE A 37 19.81 -1.81 -28.00
C ILE A 37 19.80 -3.27 -27.56
N SER A 38 20.04 -3.53 -26.27
CA SER A 38 20.08 -4.89 -25.70
C SER A 38 18.73 -5.61 -25.80
N LEU A 39 17.63 -4.85 -25.68
CA LEU A 39 16.24 -5.31 -25.84
C LEU A 39 15.84 -5.49 -27.30
N LYS A 40 16.79 -5.37 -28.25
CA LYS A 40 16.59 -5.58 -29.69
C LYS A 40 15.53 -4.65 -30.29
N VAL A 41 15.40 -3.43 -29.77
CA VAL A 41 14.63 -2.38 -30.44
C VAL A 41 15.48 -1.85 -31.61
N GLN A 42 15.19 -2.34 -32.81
CA GLN A 42 15.85 -1.97 -34.05
C GLN A 42 15.20 -0.68 -34.60
N ALA A 43 15.76 0.46 -34.21
CA ALA A 43 15.32 1.76 -34.69
C ALA A 43 16.43 2.45 -35.49
N ILE A 44 16.05 3.06 -36.60
CA ILE A 44 16.94 3.86 -37.45
C ILE A 44 16.73 5.35 -37.22
N ILE A 45 17.78 6.16 -37.38
CA ILE A 45 17.67 7.62 -37.38
C ILE A 45 17.01 8.07 -38.69
N ILE A 46 15.86 8.72 -38.59
CA ILE A 46 15.10 9.25 -39.73
C ILE A 46 15.12 10.76 -39.83
N LYS A 47 15.69 11.46 -38.84
CA LYS A 47 15.86 12.92 -38.91
C LYS A 47 17.05 13.32 -38.07
N VAL A 48 17.77 14.34 -38.51
CA VAL A 48 18.83 14.99 -37.74
C VAL A 48 18.57 16.49 -37.74
N ALA A 49 18.89 17.15 -36.62
CA ALA A 49 18.68 18.57 -36.39
C ALA A 49 19.63 19.14 -35.32
N ALA A 50 20.85 18.60 -35.21
CA ALA A 50 21.82 19.03 -34.21
C ALA A 50 23.24 19.07 -34.75
N ILE A 51 24.07 19.88 -34.07
CA ILE A 51 25.49 20.01 -34.38
C ILE A 51 26.22 18.68 -34.31
N GLY A 52 27.02 18.39 -35.34
CA GLY A 52 27.76 17.14 -35.47
C GLY A 52 26.96 15.97 -36.04
N LEU A 53 25.64 16.09 -36.24
CA LEU A 53 24.87 15.09 -36.97
C LEU A 53 24.79 15.43 -38.45
N ASP A 54 25.65 14.77 -39.23
CA ASP A 54 25.69 14.82 -40.69
C ASP A 54 24.58 13.96 -41.34
N PRO A 55 23.66 14.57 -42.15
CA PRO A 55 22.59 13.86 -42.84
C PRO A 55 23.06 12.68 -43.69
N ASP A 56 24.16 12.85 -44.43
CA ASP A 56 24.62 11.86 -45.41
C ASP A 56 25.29 10.66 -44.73
N LYS A 57 25.76 10.83 -43.49
CA LYS A 57 26.47 9.79 -42.74
C LYS A 57 25.63 9.10 -41.69
N HIS A 58 24.56 9.74 -41.20
CA HIS A 58 23.84 9.27 -40.01
C HIS A 58 22.37 8.94 -40.28
N LEU A 59 21.71 9.51 -41.28
CA LEU A 59 20.34 9.10 -41.63
C LEU A 59 20.35 7.64 -42.11
N GLY A 60 19.37 6.87 -41.66
CA GLY A 60 19.20 5.45 -41.97
C GLY A 60 20.02 4.50 -41.10
N LYS A 61 21.00 4.99 -40.32
CA LYS A 61 21.76 4.16 -39.38
C LYS A 61 20.93 3.76 -38.18
N THR A 62 21.19 2.57 -37.66
CA THR A 62 20.54 2.07 -36.46
C THR A 62 21.11 2.71 -35.19
N LEU A 63 20.35 2.63 -34.09
CA LEU A 63 20.81 3.14 -32.79
C LEU A 63 22.09 2.45 -32.28
N ASP A 64 22.28 1.16 -32.55
CA ASP A 64 23.49 0.42 -32.18
C ASP A 64 24.71 0.84 -33.01
N GLU A 65 24.55 1.11 -34.30
CA GLU A 65 25.61 1.69 -35.13
C GLU A 65 26.00 3.10 -34.67
N MET A 66 25.02 3.86 -34.16
CA MET A 66 25.20 5.25 -33.76
C MET A 66 25.63 5.44 -32.31
N GLU A 67 25.49 4.43 -31.44
CA GLU A 67 25.78 4.52 -29.99
C GLU A 67 27.16 5.14 -29.68
N PRO A 68 28.29 4.65 -30.25
CA PRO A 68 29.60 5.20 -29.91
C PRO A 68 29.75 6.67 -30.35
N TYR A 69 29.07 7.04 -31.44
CA TYR A 69 29.12 8.40 -31.98
C TYR A 69 28.27 9.37 -31.17
N LEU A 70 27.06 8.96 -30.78
CA LEU A 70 26.16 9.77 -29.95
C LEU A 70 26.77 10.04 -28.56
N LEU A 71 27.45 9.07 -27.96
CA LEU A 71 28.20 9.27 -26.72
C LEU A 71 29.29 10.35 -26.87
N LYS A 72 30.04 10.31 -27.96
CA LYS A 72 31.06 11.32 -28.27
C LYS A 72 30.47 12.70 -28.51
N LEU A 73 29.34 12.79 -29.21
CA LEU A 73 28.63 14.06 -29.43
C LEU A 73 28.07 14.64 -28.14
N SER A 74 27.53 13.80 -27.26
CA SER A 74 27.06 14.22 -25.94
C SER A 74 28.19 14.85 -25.12
N GLN A 75 29.37 14.20 -25.06
CA GLN A 75 30.52 14.75 -24.34
C GLN A 75 31.03 16.07 -24.93
N LYS A 76 30.96 16.23 -26.25
CA LYS A 76 31.53 17.40 -26.94
C LYS A 76 30.58 18.60 -26.98
N TYR A 77 29.29 18.36 -27.21
CA TYR A 77 28.31 19.40 -27.52
C TYR A 77 27.05 19.34 -26.63
N GLY A 78 26.95 18.39 -25.71
CA GLY A 78 25.78 18.23 -24.85
C GLY A 78 24.56 17.66 -25.57
N VAL A 79 24.73 17.03 -26.75
CA VAL A 79 23.65 16.34 -27.47
C VAL A 79 23.03 15.27 -26.58
N HIS A 80 21.70 15.20 -26.54
CA HIS A 80 21.00 14.17 -25.81
C HIS A 80 21.20 12.80 -26.47
N ILE A 81 21.78 11.84 -25.74
CA ILE A 81 22.17 10.52 -26.28
C ILE A 81 20.96 9.75 -26.83
N CYS A 82 19.79 9.86 -26.20
CA CYS A 82 18.55 9.23 -26.67
C CYS A 82 17.72 10.13 -27.62
N GLY A 83 18.23 11.30 -28.02
CA GLY A 83 17.55 12.20 -28.96
C GLY A 83 16.32 12.93 -28.41
N GLU A 84 16.09 12.89 -27.08
CA GLU A 84 14.91 13.49 -26.46
C GLU A 84 14.83 15.01 -26.68
N GLY A 85 15.98 15.70 -26.80
CA GLY A 85 16.08 17.13 -27.08
C GLY A 85 15.59 17.52 -28.49
N GLY A 86 15.33 16.54 -29.35
CA GLY A 86 14.93 16.72 -30.74
C GLY A 86 16.12 16.82 -31.69
N GLU A 87 17.31 16.41 -31.25
CA GLU A 87 18.54 16.37 -32.04
C GLU A 87 18.44 15.41 -33.22
N TYR A 88 17.69 14.33 -33.03
CA TYR A 88 17.33 13.39 -34.06
C TYR A 88 15.98 12.74 -33.77
N GLU A 89 15.35 12.18 -34.78
CA GLU A 89 14.13 11.36 -34.63
C GLU A 89 14.38 9.96 -35.18
N THR A 90 13.69 8.95 -34.64
CA THR A 90 13.88 7.55 -35.03
C THR A 90 12.61 6.90 -35.55
N PHE A 91 12.78 5.85 -36.34
CA PHE A 91 11.71 4.99 -36.80
C PHE A 91 12.06 3.53 -36.45
N THR A 92 11.22 2.88 -35.65
CA THR A 92 11.43 1.49 -35.23
C THR A 92 11.02 0.54 -36.35
N LEU A 93 12.00 -0.14 -36.93
CA LEU A 93 11.81 -1.16 -37.97
C LEU A 93 11.42 -2.51 -37.37
N ASP A 94 12.00 -2.85 -36.24
CA ASP A 94 11.66 -4.08 -35.52
C ASP A 94 11.85 -3.95 -34.01
N CYS A 95 11.08 -4.70 -33.25
CA CYS A 95 11.34 -4.96 -31.83
C CYS A 95 10.68 -6.28 -31.41
N PRO A 96 11.03 -6.87 -30.26
CA PRO A 96 10.46 -8.14 -29.81
C PRO A 96 8.91 -8.16 -29.75
N LEU A 97 8.26 -7.00 -29.56
CA LEU A 97 6.80 -6.88 -29.51
C LEU A 97 6.12 -6.94 -30.89
N PHE A 98 6.86 -6.72 -31.99
CA PHE A 98 6.28 -6.74 -33.33
C PHE A 98 6.03 -8.17 -33.81
N LYS A 99 4.90 -8.39 -34.50
CA LYS A 99 4.59 -9.70 -35.13
C LYS A 99 5.39 -9.96 -36.41
N LYS A 100 5.68 -8.90 -37.17
CA LYS A 100 6.48 -8.89 -38.40
C LYS A 100 7.46 -7.71 -38.33
N LYS A 101 8.62 -7.83 -38.96
CA LYS A 101 9.57 -6.70 -39.06
C LYS A 101 9.23 -5.85 -40.28
N ILE A 102 9.53 -4.57 -40.21
CA ILE A 102 9.38 -3.61 -41.31
C ILE A 102 10.72 -3.52 -42.03
N VAL A 103 10.73 -3.70 -43.35
CA VAL A 103 11.91 -3.56 -44.20
C VAL A 103 11.74 -2.34 -45.09
N VAL A 104 12.79 -1.52 -45.15
CA VAL A 104 12.88 -0.34 -46.02
C VAL A 104 13.44 -0.77 -47.37
N ASP A 105 12.61 -0.76 -48.41
CA ASP A 105 13.03 -1.10 -49.77
C ASP A 105 13.73 0.06 -50.48
N SER A 106 13.25 1.29 -50.21
CA SER A 106 13.84 2.51 -50.77
C SER A 106 13.52 3.71 -49.90
N SER A 107 14.46 4.64 -49.85
CA SER A 107 14.35 5.91 -49.14
C SER A 107 15.19 6.98 -49.81
N GLU A 108 14.87 8.24 -49.54
CA GLU A 108 15.64 9.40 -50.01
C GLU A 108 15.89 10.38 -48.86
N VAL A 109 17.02 11.09 -48.91
CA VAL A 109 17.34 12.15 -47.95
C VAL A 109 16.74 13.46 -48.44
N VAL A 110 15.97 14.12 -47.57
CA VAL A 110 15.39 15.43 -47.83
C VAL A 110 16.00 16.45 -46.88
N VAL A 111 16.79 17.36 -47.42
CA VAL A 111 17.38 18.46 -46.66
C VAL A 111 16.33 19.56 -46.51
N HIS A 112 15.98 19.87 -45.25
CA HIS A 112 15.07 20.95 -44.90
C HIS A 112 15.81 22.27 -44.66
N SER A 113 17.00 22.19 -44.04
CA SER A 113 17.91 23.32 -43.85
C SER A 113 19.35 22.85 -43.99
N ALA A 114 20.12 23.47 -44.87
CA ALA A 114 21.54 23.16 -45.11
C ALA A 114 22.49 24.02 -44.25
N ASP A 115 22.11 24.30 -42.99
CA ASP A 115 22.95 25.05 -42.07
C ASP A 115 24.32 24.38 -41.92
N ALA A 116 25.40 25.19 -41.95
CA ALA A 116 26.77 24.69 -41.96
C ALA A 116 27.18 24.00 -40.64
N PHE A 117 26.48 24.27 -39.54
CA PHE A 117 26.80 23.77 -38.22
C PHE A 117 25.76 22.76 -37.71
N ALA A 118 24.47 22.99 -37.97
CA ALA A 118 23.37 22.14 -37.53
C ALA A 118 22.36 21.90 -38.67
N PRO A 119 22.73 21.10 -39.69
CA PRO A 119 21.84 20.80 -40.79
C PRO A 119 20.58 20.08 -40.30
N VAL A 120 19.44 20.41 -40.91
CA VAL A 120 18.17 19.75 -40.65
C VAL A 120 17.79 18.96 -41.89
N ALA A 121 17.77 17.65 -41.77
CA ALA A 121 17.39 16.75 -42.85
C ALA A 121 16.64 15.55 -42.30
N TYR A 122 15.80 14.94 -43.13
CA TYR A 122 15.07 13.74 -42.76
C TYR A 122 15.07 12.71 -43.89
N LEU A 123 14.96 11.45 -43.50
CA LEU A 123 14.86 10.30 -44.38
C LEU A 123 13.39 10.08 -44.74
N ARG A 124 13.06 10.26 -46.01
CA ARG A 124 11.74 9.95 -46.56
C ARG A 124 11.73 8.50 -47.00
N LEU A 125 11.00 7.65 -46.27
CA LEU A 125 10.81 6.24 -46.60
C LEU A 125 9.79 6.13 -47.75
N LEU A 126 10.23 5.70 -48.93
CA LEU A 126 9.41 5.68 -50.14
C LEU A 126 8.64 4.36 -50.31
N LYS A 127 9.30 3.25 -49.98
CA LYS A 127 8.72 1.91 -50.10
C LYS A 127 9.14 1.05 -48.92
N LEU A 128 8.16 0.39 -48.31
CA LEU A 128 8.28 -0.45 -47.14
C LEU A 128 7.51 -1.75 -47.39
N HIS A 129 7.99 -2.85 -46.83
CA HIS A 129 7.22 -4.09 -46.75
C HIS A 129 7.38 -4.77 -45.39
N LEU A 130 6.52 -5.75 -45.12
CA LEU A 130 6.58 -6.56 -43.90
C LEU A 130 7.20 -7.91 -44.22
N GLU A 131 8.20 -8.29 -43.45
CA GLU A 131 8.77 -9.65 -43.48
C GLU A 131 8.37 -10.41 -42.23
N ASP A 132 8.05 -11.69 -42.41
CA ASP A 132 7.89 -12.60 -41.27
C ASP A 132 9.22 -12.74 -40.53
N LYS A 133 9.12 -12.75 -39.20
CA LYS A 133 10.27 -13.02 -38.36
C LYS A 133 10.60 -14.50 -38.48
N VAL A 134 11.88 -14.82 -38.68
CA VAL A 134 12.35 -16.19 -38.50
C VAL A 134 11.96 -16.60 -37.08
N GLN A 135 11.23 -17.71 -36.93
CA GLN A 135 10.71 -18.15 -35.63
C GLN A 135 11.87 -18.26 -34.64
N PHE A 136 11.93 -17.31 -33.72
CA PHE A 136 12.77 -17.44 -32.55
C PHE A 136 12.04 -18.44 -31.64
N GLU A 137 12.50 -19.69 -31.59
CA GLU A 137 12.01 -20.70 -30.62
C GLU A 137 12.32 -20.31 -29.17
N GLY A 138 13.14 -19.28 -28.97
CA GLY A 138 13.13 -18.56 -27.71
C GLY A 138 11.82 -17.81 -27.59
N LYS A 139 10.91 -18.29 -26.72
CA LYS A 139 10.00 -17.37 -26.01
C LYS A 139 10.83 -16.14 -25.69
N ILE A 140 10.39 -14.95 -26.10
CA ILE A 140 10.78 -13.74 -25.38
C ILE A 140 10.24 -13.99 -23.98
N LEU A 141 11.01 -14.69 -23.15
CA LEU A 141 10.95 -14.50 -21.72
C LEU A 141 11.03 -12.99 -21.62
N PRO A 142 10.00 -12.29 -21.08
CA PRO A 142 10.18 -10.90 -20.72
C PRO A 142 11.51 -10.89 -19.97
N GLY A 143 12.55 -10.29 -20.57
CA GLY A 143 13.93 -10.47 -20.10
C GLY A 143 13.88 -10.24 -18.59
N LYS A 144 14.32 -11.23 -17.79
CA LYS A 144 14.05 -11.31 -16.33
C LYS A 144 13.81 -9.92 -15.79
N CYS A 145 12.55 -9.56 -15.56
CA CYS A 145 12.23 -8.19 -15.19
C CYS A 145 13.08 -7.82 -13.99
N SER A 146 13.80 -6.70 -14.05
CA SER A 146 14.59 -6.21 -12.91
C SER A 146 13.73 -5.98 -11.66
N CYS A 147 12.40 -5.89 -11.83
CA CYS A 147 11.44 -5.86 -10.75
C CYS A 147 11.42 -7.13 -9.88
N ASP A 148 11.93 -8.25 -10.40
CA ASP A 148 11.93 -9.56 -9.72
C ASP A 148 13.34 -10.05 -9.32
N THR A 149 14.37 -9.22 -9.52
CA THR A 149 15.79 -9.61 -9.42
C THR A 149 16.44 -9.33 -8.06
N GLN A 150 15.68 -9.09 -6.99
CA GLN A 150 16.30 -9.08 -5.66
C GLN A 150 16.86 -10.47 -5.39
N LYS A 151 18.19 -10.59 -5.54
CA LYS A 151 18.94 -11.75 -5.07
C LYS A 151 18.71 -11.80 -3.56
N ILE A 152 17.87 -12.72 -3.13
CA ILE A 152 17.80 -13.10 -1.73
C ILE A 152 19.15 -13.76 -1.46
N GLU A 153 20.04 -13.07 -0.76
CA GLU A 153 21.17 -13.77 -0.15
C GLU A 153 20.58 -14.82 0.79
N ASP A 154 21.10 -16.05 0.72
CA ASP A 154 20.73 -17.17 1.57
C ASP A 154 21.13 -16.89 3.04
N SER A 155 20.57 -15.85 3.64
CA SER A 155 20.51 -15.75 5.09
C SER A 155 19.58 -16.84 5.57
N ALA A 156 20.02 -17.67 6.51
CA ALA A 156 19.19 -18.66 7.18
C ALA A 156 17.94 -17.97 7.76
N TRP A 157 16.83 -18.08 7.04
CA TRP A 157 15.54 -17.61 7.50
C TRP A 157 15.15 -18.44 8.72
N PRO A 158 14.53 -17.84 9.74
CA PRO A 158 14.14 -18.59 10.92
C PRO A 158 13.28 -19.78 10.49
N PRO A 159 13.54 -20.99 11.02
CA PRO A 159 12.69 -22.14 10.74
C PRO A 159 11.24 -21.79 11.05
N SER A 160 10.33 -22.30 10.23
CA SER A 160 8.89 -22.20 10.50
C SER A 160 8.60 -22.73 11.90
N ASP A 161 8.05 -21.90 12.78
CA ASP A 161 7.57 -22.35 14.08
C ASP A 161 6.55 -23.47 13.86
N GLU A 162 6.75 -24.62 14.52
CA GLU A 162 5.78 -25.70 14.52
C GLU A 162 4.48 -25.22 15.19
N ARG A 163 3.33 -25.66 14.64
CA ARG A 163 2.01 -25.37 15.22
C ARG A 163 2.00 -25.79 16.69
N LYS A 164 1.90 -24.81 17.58
CA LYS A 164 1.63 -25.07 19.00
C LYS A 164 0.18 -25.52 19.14
N GLU A 165 -0.07 -26.50 20.01
CA GLU A 165 -1.41 -26.98 20.30
C GLU A 165 -2.31 -25.82 20.77
N THR A 166 -3.56 -25.80 20.30
CA THR A 166 -4.54 -24.80 20.71
C THR A 166 -4.85 -24.99 22.20
N PRO A 167 -4.62 -23.98 23.05
CA PRO A 167 -4.87 -24.10 24.47
C PRO A 167 -6.38 -24.22 24.74
N CYS A 168 -6.77 -25.21 25.56
CA CYS A 168 -8.16 -25.38 26.00
C CYS A 168 -8.42 -24.48 27.23
N ILE A 169 -9.09 -23.35 27.03
CA ILE A 169 -9.38 -22.35 28.07
C ILE A 169 -10.86 -22.34 28.40
N ARG A 170 -11.19 -22.36 29.70
CA ARG A 170 -12.56 -22.06 30.17
C ARG A 170 -12.63 -20.61 30.63
N TRP A 171 -13.41 -19.82 29.92
CA TRP A 171 -13.71 -18.45 30.30
C TRP A 171 -14.85 -18.40 31.31
N LYS A 172 -14.61 -17.84 32.49
CA LYS A 172 -15.68 -17.44 33.42
C LYS A 172 -16.16 -16.05 33.02
N PHE A 173 -17.46 -15.94 32.75
CA PHE A 173 -18.13 -14.69 32.41
C PHE A 173 -19.19 -14.40 33.47
N LEU A 174 -19.19 -13.18 34.01
CA LEU A 174 -20.07 -12.79 35.12
C LEU A 174 -21.34 -12.06 34.66
N ARG A 175 -21.42 -11.64 33.39
CA ARG A 175 -22.60 -10.94 32.83
C ARG A 175 -23.45 -11.90 31.97
N PRO A 176 -24.61 -12.38 32.42
CA PRO A 176 -25.39 -13.38 31.68
C PRO A 176 -26.23 -12.82 30.51
N HIS A 177 -26.29 -11.50 30.34
CA HIS A 177 -27.10 -10.85 29.29
C HIS A 177 -26.20 -10.29 28.19
N PHE A 178 -26.12 -11.00 27.07
CA PHE A 178 -25.61 -10.43 25.83
C PHE A 178 -26.68 -9.46 25.30
N ALA A 179 -26.35 -8.18 25.21
CA ALA A 179 -27.16 -7.26 24.42
C ALA A 179 -27.15 -7.77 22.97
N GLN A 180 -28.32 -7.80 22.33
CA GLN A 180 -28.42 -8.17 20.92
C GLN A 180 -27.55 -7.22 20.10
N GLU A 181 -26.75 -7.75 19.17
CA GLU A 181 -25.81 -6.96 18.38
C GLU A 181 -26.58 -5.82 17.69
N SER A 182 -26.27 -4.57 18.04
CA SER A 182 -26.85 -3.41 17.38
C SER A 182 -26.43 -3.45 15.92
N LYS A 183 -27.40 -3.55 15.00
CA LYS A 183 -27.18 -3.47 13.55
C LYS A 183 -26.93 -2.03 13.06
N ASN A 184 -26.76 -1.08 13.99
CA ASN A 184 -26.59 0.32 13.65
C ASN A 184 -25.12 0.66 13.43
N LEU A 185 -24.89 1.67 12.60
CA LEU A 185 -23.59 2.28 12.43
C LEU A 185 -23.14 2.95 13.74
N GLU A 186 -21.88 2.76 14.07
CA GLU A 186 -21.23 3.39 15.22
C GLU A 186 -20.16 4.36 14.74
N PHE A 187 -20.05 5.50 15.40
CA PHE A 187 -19.09 6.54 15.08
C PHE A 187 -18.19 6.78 16.29
N SER A 188 -16.88 6.84 16.07
CA SER A 188 -15.96 7.28 17.12
C SER A 188 -16.18 8.76 17.46
N GLY A 189 -15.50 9.22 18.51
CA GLY A 189 -15.25 10.66 18.68
C GLY A 189 -14.59 11.24 17.41
N LYS A 190 -14.88 12.52 17.12
CA LYS A 190 -14.25 13.26 16.02
C LYS A 190 -13.04 14.01 16.56
N SER A 191 -11.88 13.83 15.92
CA SER A 191 -10.64 14.51 16.32
C SER A 191 -10.64 15.99 15.92
N LEU A 192 -9.70 16.79 16.44
CA LEU A 192 -9.59 18.22 16.10
C LEU A 192 -9.28 18.46 14.62
N LYS A 193 -8.54 17.53 13.99
CA LYS A 193 -8.28 17.52 12.53
C LYS A 193 -9.41 16.90 11.71
N GLY A 194 -10.55 16.62 12.34
CA GLY A 194 -11.76 16.16 11.67
C GLY A 194 -11.78 14.68 11.30
N TYR A 195 -10.90 13.86 11.89
CA TYR A 195 -10.91 12.42 11.67
C TYR A 195 -12.00 11.75 12.50
N GLN A 196 -12.72 10.81 11.90
CA GLN A 196 -13.75 10.02 12.57
C GLN A 196 -13.82 8.61 11.98
N TRP A 197 -13.82 7.59 12.83
CA TRP A 197 -13.97 6.20 12.41
C TRP A 197 -15.43 5.78 12.46
N ILE A 198 -15.84 4.97 11.48
CA ILE A 198 -17.20 4.46 11.32
C ILE A 198 -17.13 2.93 11.27
N THR A 199 -17.94 2.27 12.10
CA THR A 199 -18.01 0.81 12.21
C THR A 199 -19.47 0.34 12.17
N GLY A 200 -19.70 -0.97 12.30
CA GLY A 200 -21.04 -1.56 12.20
C GLY A 200 -21.56 -1.70 10.77
N ILE A 201 -20.69 -1.56 9.76
CA ILE A 201 -21.07 -1.65 8.35
C ILE A 201 -21.03 -3.13 7.93
N SER A 202 -22.12 -3.86 8.14
CA SER A 202 -22.15 -5.32 7.98
C SER A 202 -23.28 -5.80 7.07
N ALA A 203 -22.99 -6.76 6.19
CA ALA A 203 -24.00 -7.45 5.39
C ALA A 203 -24.28 -8.84 5.95
N TYR A 204 -25.52 -9.07 6.38
CA TYR A 204 -25.97 -10.36 6.88
C TYR A 204 -26.78 -11.10 5.81
N PHE A 205 -26.53 -12.38 5.65
CA PHE A 205 -27.32 -13.27 4.81
C PHE A 205 -28.43 -13.92 5.63
N HIS A 206 -29.67 -13.68 5.22
CA HIS A 206 -30.85 -14.30 5.79
C HIS A 206 -31.54 -15.15 4.72
N PRO A 207 -31.53 -16.49 4.81
CA PRO A 207 -32.06 -17.39 3.77
C PRO A 207 -33.52 -17.12 3.37
N LEU A 208 -34.31 -16.56 4.29
CA LEU A 208 -35.73 -16.24 4.09
C LEU A 208 -35.98 -14.93 3.35
N GLU A 209 -34.99 -14.03 3.27
CA GLU A 209 -35.15 -12.72 2.60
C GLU A 209 -34.98 -12.80 1.08
N GLY A 210 -34.36 -13.87 0.55
CA GLY A 210 -34.19 -14.10 -0.89
C GLY A 210 -33.30 -13.11 -1.63
N LYS A 211 -32.66 -12.17 -0.93
CA LYS A 211 -31.76 -11.17 -1.53
C LYS A 211 -30.44 -11.79 -2.00
N SER A 212 -29.98 -11.35 -3.15
CA SER A 212 -28.64 -11.66 -3.67
C SER A 212 -27.54 -10.93 -2.87
N ILE A 213 -26.31 -11.44 -2.93
CA ILE A 213 -25.13 -10.79 -2.32
C ILE A 213 -24.95 -9.36 -2.86
N GLN A 214 -25.24 -9.14 -4.14
CA GLN A 214 -25.17 -7.83 -4.77
C GLN A 214 -26.19 -6.85 -4.17
N GLU A 215 -27.44 -7.27 -3.95
CA GLU A 215 -28.47 -6.43 -3.32
C GLU A 215 -28.11 -6.11 -1.87
N LEU A 216 -27.66 -7.11 -1.10
CA LEU A 216 -27.22 -6.91 0.28
C LEU A 216 -26.04 -5.92 0.38
N ALA A 217 -25.07 -6.02 -0.53
CA ALA A 217 -23.95 -5.08 -0.59
C ALA A 217 -24.42 -3.65 -0.95
N ASN A 218 -25.36 -3.50 -1.88
CA ASN A 218 -25.93 -2.20 -2.25
C ASN A 218 -26.70 -1.57 -1.08
N ASP A 219 -27.49 -2.35 -0.36
CA ASP A 219 -28.24 -1.88 0.80
C ASP A 219 -27.31 -1.34 1.90
N VAL A 220 -26.22 -2.05 2.17
CA VAL A 220 -25.22 -1.66 3.17
C VAL A 220 -24.50 -0.37 2.78
N LEU A 221 -24.07 -0.22 1.53
CA LEU A 221 -23.41 1.01 1.07
C LEU A 221 -24.37 2.20 1.00
N SER A 222 -25.63 1.97 0.60
CA SER A 222 -26.68 3.01 0.59
C SER A 222 -27.01 3.48 2.00
N SER A 223 -27.09 2.55 2.96
CA SER A 223 -27.26 2.85 4.38
C SER A 223 -26.09 3.67 4.92
N LEU A 224 -24.85 3.27 4.62
CA LEU A 224 -23.66 4.04 4.99
C LEU A 224 -23.74 5.47 4.46
N GLN A 225 -24.04 5.65 3.17
CA GLN A 225 -24.17 6.97 2.55
C GLN A 225 -25.23 7.83 3.23
N ALA A 226 -26.41 7.26 3.52
CA ALA A 226 -27.49 7.97 4.20
C ALA A 226 -27.08 8.46 5.60
N HIS A 227 -26.42 7.61 6.39
CA HIS A 227 -25.97 7.98 7.75
C HIS A 227 -24.82 8.97 7.74
N MET A 228 -23.90 8.87 6.78
CA MET A 228 -22.85 9.87 6.59
C MET A 228 -23.45 11.23 6.26
N ASN A 229 -24.43 11.30 5.35
CA ASN A 229 -25.11 12.55 4.99
C ASN A 229 -25.81 13.18 6.21
N LEU A 230 -26.44 12.38 7.09
CA LEU A 230 -27.03 12.86 8.34
C LEU A 230 -26.00 13.48 9.30
N LYS A 231 -24.72 13.08 9.20
CA LYS A 231 -23.59 13.64 9.96
C LYS A 231 -22.84 14.74 9.21
N GLY A 232 -23.34 15.18 8.05
CA GLY A 232 -22.69 16.18 7.22
C GLY A 232 -21.42 15.68 6.52
N LEU A 233 -21.24 14.36 6.41
CA LEU A 233 -20.14 13.70 5.69
C LEU A 233 -20.65 13.16 4.35
N ALA A 234 -19.74 12.99 3.39
CA ALA A 234 -19.98 12.32 2.12
C ALA A 234 -19.03 11.12 1.94
N LEU A 235 -19.35 10.20 1.01
CA LEU A 235 -18.47 9.06 0.72
C LEU A 235 -17.06 9.49 0.26
N THR A 236 -16.93 10.66 -0.35
CA THR A 236 -15.66 11.27 -0.77
C THR A 236 -14.75 11.64 0.40
N ASP A 237 -15.33 11.83 1.59
CA ASP A 237 -14.61 12.12 2.84
C ASP A 237 -13.97 10.85 3.44
N ILE A 238 -14.30 9.66 2.92
CA ILE A 238 -13.66 8.40 3.31
C ILE A 238 -12.25 8.35 2.72
N ILE A 239 -11.29 7.96 3.57
CA ILE A 239 -9.86 7.92 3.22
C ILE A 239 -9.24 6.54 3.42
N LEU A 240 -9.84 5.70 4.26
CA LEU A 240 -9.39 4.33 4.47
C LEU A 240 -10.60 3.42 4.72
N VAL A 241 -10.60 2.26 4.09
CA VAL A 241 -11.59 1.21 4.27
C VAL A 241 -10.88 -0.09 4.59
N HIS A 242 -11.39 -0.81 5.59
CA HIS A 242 -11.07 -2.22 5.79
C HIS A 242 -12.31 -3.03 5.48
N LEU A 243 -12.17 -4.00 4.58
CA LEU A 243 -13.22 -4.92 4.15
C LEU A 243 -12.81 -6.35 4.55
N TYR A 244 -13.55 -6.95 5.47
CA TYR A 244 -13.38 -8.34 5.87
C TYR A 244 -14.51 -9.15 5.27
N MET A 245 -14.17 -10.13 4.45
CA MET A 245 -15.13 -10.98 3.75
C MET A 245 -15.15 -12.38 4.35
N LYS A 246 -16.31 -13.04 4.36
CA LYS A 246 -16.42 -14.44 4.76
C LYS A 246 -15.72 -15.36 3.75
N SER A 247 -15.85 -15.06 2.46
CA SER A 247 -15.20 -15.81 1.39
C SER A 247 -14.70 -14.89 0.27
N MET A 248 -13.47 -15.11 -0.17
CA MET A 248 -12.88 -14.48 -1.35
C MET A 248 -13.57 -14.89 -2.66
N ALA A 249 -14.40 -15.94 -2.65
CA ALA A 249 -15.26 -16.29 -3.78
C ALA A 249 -16.24 -15.16 -4.15
N ASP A 250 -16.71 -14.41 -3.15
CA ASP A 250 -17.68 -13.32 -3.34
C ASP A 250 -17.01 -11.98 -3.71
N PHE A 251 -15.67 -11.94 -3.78
CA PHE A 251 -14.90 -10.73 -4.01
C PHE A 251 -15.33 -10.00 -5.28
N ALA A 252 -15.51 -10.72 -6.39
CA ALA A 252 -15.85 -10.09 -7.66
C ALA A 252 -17.20 -9.36 -7.60
N VAL A 253 -18.20 -9.96 -6.96
CA VAL A 253 -19.56 -9.40 -6.82
C VAL A 253 -19.52 -8.18 -5.90
N ILE A 254 -18.94 -8.30 -4.70
CA ILE A 254 -18.87 -7.19 -3.74
C ILE A 254 -18.01 -6.04 -4.30
N ASN A 255 -16.91 -6.35 -4.98
CA ASN A 255 -16.05 -5.34 -5.60
C ASN A 255 -16.80 -4.58 -6.71
N SER A 256 -17.67 -5.23 -7.48
CA SER A 256 -18.47 -4.55 -8.51
C SER A 256 -19.43 -3.50 -7.92
N VAL A 257 -20.02 -3.78 -6.75
CA VAL A 257 -20.87 -2.83 -6.01
C VAL A 257 -20.03 -1.73 -5.37
N TYR A 258 -18.86 -2.08 -4.83
CA TYR A 258 -17.94 -1.09 -4.29
C TYR A 258 -17.50 -0.07 -5.36
N MET A 259 -17.27 -0.51 -6.60
CA MET A 259 -16.91 0.37 -7.73
C MET A 259 -17.95 1.45 -8.01
N THR A 260 -19.23 1.21 -7.74
CA THR A 260 -20.29 2.19 -8.03
C THR A 260 -20.47 3.21 -6.91
N ALA A 261 -19.96 2.93 -5.71
CA ALA A 261 -20.11 3.79 -4.55
C ALA A 261 -19.08 4.94 -4.49
N PHE A 262 -17.90 4.76 -5.09
CA PHE A 262 -16.81 5.74 -5.04
C PHE A 262 -16.49 6.32 -6.42
N ASP A 263 -15.97 7.55 -6.44
CA ASP A 263 -15.62 8.27 -7.65
C ASP A 263 -14.19 7.94 -8.14
N LEU A 264 -13.55 8.87 -8.85
CA LEU A 264 -12.18 8.74 -9.34
C LEU A 264 -11.11 8.70 -8.22
N CYS A 265 -11.47 9.10 -7.00
CA CYS A 265 -10.57 9.21 -5.85
C CYS A 265 -11.04 8.32 -4.67
N PRO A 266 -11.21 7.00 -4.89
CA PRO A 266 -11.70 6.08 -3.86
C PRO A 266 -10.72 6.01 -2.67
N PRO A 267 -11.16 5.57 -1.49
CA PRO A 267 -10.29 5.46 -0.32
C PRO A 267 -9.18 4.42 -0.51
N ALA A 268 -8.14 4.49 0.33
CA ALA A 268 -7.22 3.37 0.50
C ALA A 268 -8.00 2.17 1.04
N ARG A 269 -7.65 0.94 0.62
CA ARG A 269 -8.43 -0.25 0.97
C ARG A 269 -7.56 -1.41 1.41
N VAL A 270 -7.99 -2.07 2.47
CA VAL A 270 -7.51 -3.39 2.91
C VAL A 270 -8.65 -4.38 2.71
N CYS A 271 -8.40 -5.50 2.05
CA CYS A 271 -9.45 -6.46 1.74
C CYS A 271 -8.95 -7.89 1.97
N VAL A 272 -9.44 -8.54 3.04
CA VAL A 272 -8.96 -9.87 3.45
C VAL A 272 -10.13 -10.80 3.77
N GLU A 273 -9.93 -12.10 3.64
CA GLU A 273 -10.88 -13.08 4.16
C GLU A 273 -10.74 -13.14 5.68
N ALA A 274 -11.84 -13.34 6.40
CA ALA A 274 -11.83 -13.56 7.83
C ALA A 274 -12.82 -14.67 8.20
N PRO A 275 -12.55 -15.46 9.26
CA PRO A 275 -13.47 -16.46 9.79
C PRO A 275 -14.69 -15.80 10.47
N LEU A 276 -15.54 -15.17 9.66
CA LEU A 276 -16.80 -14.56 10.08
C LEU A 276 -17.85 -15.63 10.40
N THR A 277 -18.92 -15.24 11.11
CA THR A 277 -20.04 -16.13 11.42
C THR A 277 -20.80 -16.55 10.16
N GLU A 278 -21.57 -17.63 10.24
CA GLU A 278 -22.24 -18.21 9.06
C GLU A 278 -23.17 -17.24 8.35
N ASP A 279 -23.82 -16.36 9.11
CA ASP A 279 -24.77 -15.36 8.64
C ASP A 279 -24.11 -14.04 8.21
N LEU A 280 -22.83 -13.80 8.47
CA LEU A 280 -22.15 -12.55 8.14
C LEU A 280 -21.34 -12.68 6.85
N LEU A 281 -21.81 -12.10 5.74
CA LEU A 281 -21.16 -12.16 4.42
C LEU A 281 -19.88 -11.35 4.37
N PHE A 282 -19.96 -10.11 4.86
CA PHE A 282 -18.82 -9.24 5.02
C PHE A 282 -19.11 -8.20 6.10
N GLN A 283 -18.04 -7.66 6.68
CA GLN A 283 -18.07 -6.47 7.51
C GLN A 283 -17.04 -5.47 7.00
N MET A 284 -17.36 -4.19 7.17
CA MET A 284 -16.56 -3.07 6.73
C MET A 284 -16.43 -2.06 7.86
N ASP A 285 -15.30 -1.37 7.89
CA ASP A 285 -15.10 -0.17 8.68
C ASP A 285 -14.38 0.87 7.82
N CYS A 286 -14.61 2.15 8.12
CA CYS A 286 -13.99 3.22 7.36
C CYS A 286 -13.56 4.41 8.23
N LEU A 287 -12.48 5.05 7.82
CA LEU A 287 -12.00 6.31 8.38
C LEU A 287 -12.42 7.43 7.44
N ALA A 288 -13.19 8.38 7.97
CA ALA A 288 -13.51 9.63 7.30
C ALA A 288 -12.64 10.78 7.85
N GLN A 289 -12.35 11.77 7.00
CA GLN A 289 -11.68 13.00 7.39
C GLN A 289 -12.39 14.19 6.76
N LYS A 290 -12.88 15.10 7.62
CA LYS A 290 -13.49 16.37 7.20
C LYS A 290 -13.29 17.43 8.28
N ASP A 291 -12.57 18.49 7.95
CA ASP A 291 -12.34 19.63 8.84
C ASP A 291 -13.56 20.57 8.87
N ASP A 292 -14.13 20.80 10.05
CA ASP A 292 -15.31 21.65 10.26
C ASP A 292 -14.99 23.14 10.31
N LYS A 293 -13.70 23.54 10.46
CA LYS A 293 -13.30 24.95 10.66
C LYS A 293 -13.22 25.78 9.37
N MET A 294 -13.67 25.23 8.24
CA MET A 294 -13.41 25.75 6.90
C MET A 294 -14.48 26.74 6.38
N ILE A 295 -14.62 27.89 7.04
CA ILE A 295 -15.07 29.12 6.40
C ILE A 295 -13.87 30.09 6.45
N SER A 296 -13.40 30.53 5.28
CA SER A 296 -12.30 31.49 5.03
C SER A 296 -10.86 31.07 5.39
N ASP A 297 -10.17 30.36 4.49
CA ASP A 297 -8.93 30.85 3.82
C ASP A 297 -8.29 29.76 2.94
N ALA A 298 -7.63 30.19 1.87
CA ALA A 298 -7.23 29.40 0.70
C ALA A 298 -6.02 28.43 0.88
N SER A 299 -5.84 27.81 2.04
CA SER A 299 -4.86 26.73 2.24
C SER A 299 -5.50 25.48 2.82
N CYS A 300 -6.35 24.84 2.01
CA CYS A 300 -6.92 23.52 2.30
C CYS A 300 -5.81 22.48 2.45
N SER A 301 -5.83 21.67 3.53
CA SER A 301 -5.06 20.43 3.62
C SER A 301 -5.55 19.47 2.53
N GLN A 302 -4.98 19.57 1.34
CA GLN A 302 -5.48 18.88 0.15
C GLN A 302 -5.25 17.37 0.30
N LYS A 303 -6.34 16.59 0.33
CA LYS A 303 -6.31 15.12 0.19
C LYS A 303 -5.56 14.77 -1.10
N GLN A 304 -4.39 14.15 -0.98
CA GLN A 304 -3.62 13.64 -2.11
C GLN A 304 -3.85 12.14 -2.26
N VAL A 305 -3.91 11.67 -3.50
CA VAL A 305 -4.32 10.30 -3.83
C VAL A 305 -3.32 9.67 -4.80
N MET A 306 -2.82 8.47 -4.46
CA MET A 306 -1.98 7.66 -5.36
C MET A 306 -2.81 6.61 -6.07
N HIS A 307 -2.77 6.66 -7.40
CA HIS A 307 -3.33 5.62 -8.26
C HIS A 307 -2.36 5.34 -9.41
N VAL A 308 -1.59 4.26 -9.31
CA VAL A 308 -0.72 3.83 -10.42
C VAL A 308 -1.57 3.17 -11.48
N GLN A 309 -1.79 3.83 -12.62
CA GLN A 309 -2.66 3.27 -13.69
C GLN A 309 -1.89 2.50 -14.77
N SER A 310 -0.59 2.77 -14.92
CA SER A 310 0.24 2.14 -15.95
C SER A 310 0.91 0.86 -15.45
N ILE A 311 0.99 -0.16 -16.32
CA ILE A 311 1.96 -1.25 -16.15
C ILE A 311 3.37 -0.63 -16.15
N SER A 312 4.18 -0.96 -15.14
CA SER A 312 5.46 -0.30 -14.90
C SER A 312 6.51 -1.28 -14.39
N HIS A 313 7.73 -0.80 -14.11
CA HIS A 313 8.78 -1.58 -13.44
C HIS A 313 8.93 -1.22 -11.95
N TRP A 314 8.25 -0.18 -11.49
CA TRP A 314 8.44 0.36 -10.14
C TRP A 314 7.36 -0.13 -9.19
N ALA A 315 6.06 0.05 -9.49
CA ALA A 315 4.95 -0.40 -8.66
C ALA A 315 3.83 -1.05 -9.49
N PRO A 316 3.05 -1.97 -8.89
CA PRO A 316 1.96 -2.63 -9.57
C PRO A 316 0.88 -1.62 -9.96
N ALA A 317 0.30 -1.83 -11.15
CA ALA A 317 -0.86 -1.07 -11.58
C ALA A 317 -2.06 -1.39 -10.68
N ASN A 318 -2.75 -0.36 -10.23
CA ASN A 318 -3.95 -0.50 -9.45
C ASN A 318 -5.17 -0.59 -10.37
N ILE A 319 -5.68 -1.81 -10.50
CA ILE A 319 -6.82 -2.17 -11.34
C ILE A 319 -8.15 -2.05 -10.56
N GLY A 320 -8.10 -2.05 -9.23
CA GLY A 320 -9.29 -2.04 -8.38
C GLY A 320 -9.82 -0.63 -8.07
N PRO A 321 -11.05 -0.53 -7.55
CA PRO A 321 -11.65 0.74 -7.09
C PRO A 321 -11.12 1.13 -5.71
N TYR A 322 -9.82 1.33 -5.59
CA TYR A 322 -9.22 1.83 -4.36
C TYR A 322 -8.05 2.72 -4.73
N SER A 323 -7.52 3.45 -3.76
CA SER A 323 -6.27 4.18 -3.94
C SER A 323 -5.13 3.43 -3.27
N GLN A 324 -3.96 3.35 -3.89
CA GLN A 324 -2.82 2.65 -3.27
C GLN A 324 -2.33 3.38 -2.03
N CYS A 325 -2.47 4.71 -1.99
CA CYS A 325 -2.21 5.50 -0.81
C CYS A 325 -3.01 6.80 -0.84
N ILE A 326 -3.40 7.28 0.33
CA ILE A 326 -3.96 8.62 0.52
C ILE A 326 -3.07 9.36 1.52
N GLN A 327 -2.75 10.62 1.21
CA GLN A 327 -2.03 11.50 2.11
C GLN A 327 -2.90 12.68 2.51
N ILE A 328 -2.91 12.97 3.81
CA ILE A 328 -3.51 14.16 4.41
C ILE A 328 -2.46 14.77 5.31
N GLU A 329 -2.04 15.99 4.97
CA GLU A 329 -0.91 16.64 5.62
C GLU A 329 0.32 15.71 5.60
N ASP A 330 0.86 15.37 6.77
CA ASP A 330 2.04 14.51 6.91
C ASP A 330 1.71 13.03 7.10
N THR A 331 0.42 12.65 7.14
CA THR A 331 -0.01 11.26 7.36
C THR A 331 -0.37 10.58 6.06
N LEU A 332 0.22 9.40 5.82
CA LEU A 332 -0.01 8.54 4.67
C LEU A 332 -0.72 7.25 5.09
N TYR A 333 -1.83 6.96 4.43
CA TYR A 333 -2.63 5.75 4.60
C TYR A 333 -2.42 4.86 3.37
N CYS A 334 -1.59 3.83 3.49
CA CYS A 334 -1.26 2.94 2.37
C CYS A 334 -2.21 1.75 2.35
N ALA A 335 -2.83 1.46 1.20
CA ALA A 335 -3.69 0.29 1.02
C ALA A 335 -2.92 -1.03 1.17
N GLY A 336 -3.64 -2.14 1.26
CA GLY A 336 -3.05 -3.48 1.24
C GLY A 336 -2.16 -3.70 0.02
N GLN A 337 -0.89 -4.01 0.26
CA GLN A 337 0.07 -4.34 -0.79
C GLN A 337 0.37 -5.84 -0.79
N ILE A 338 0.12 -6.48 -1.93
CA ILE A 338 0.53 -7.86 -2.24
C ILE A 338 1.69 -7.88 -3.25
N ALA A 339 2.30 -9.04 -3.44
CA ALA A 339 3.54 -9.20 -4.21
C ALA A 339 3.32 -9.37 -5.72
N LEU A 340 2.61 -8.43 -6.35
CA LEU A 340 2.41 -8.43 -7.80
C LEU A 340 3.62 -7.86 -8.52
N VAL A 341 4.26 -8.67 -9.36
CA VAL A 341 5.36 -8.25 -10.24
C VAL A 341 4.84 -7.12 -11.16
N PRO A 342 5.34 -5.87 -11.03
CA PRO A 342 4.72 -4.68 -11.65
C PRO A 342 4.48 -4.76 -13.17
N CYS A 343 5.39 -5.40 -13.90
CA CYS A 343 5.32 -5.44 -15.36
C CYS A 343 4.40 -6.56 -15.89
N THR A 344 4.13 -7.60 -15.10
CA THR A 344 3.27 -8.73 -15.51
C THR A 344 1.94 -8.76 -14.78
N MET A 345 1.81 -8.04 -13.66
CA MET A 345 0.66 -8.08 -12.77
C MET A 345 0.34 -9.49 -12.25
N GLN A 346 1.34 -10.38 -12.23
CA GLN A 346 1.26 -11.72 -11.66
C GLN A 346 1.91 -11.73 -10.27
N LEU A 347 1.43 -12.60 -9.38
CA LEU A 347 2.07 -12.81 -8.09
C LEU A 347 3.50 -13.34 -8.31
N THR A 348 4.47 -12.84 -7.55
CA THR A 348 5.86 -13.29 -7.66
C THR A 348 5.98 -14.79 -7.43
N SER A 349 6.78 -15.46 -8.27
CA SER A 349 7.23 -16.82 -8.00
C SER A 349 8.37 -16.80 -6.97
N GLY A 350 8.49 -17.82 -6.13
CA GLY A 350 9.57 -17.93 -5.12
C GLY A 350 9.12 -18.03 -3.66
N GLY A 351 7.81 -18.14 -3.43
CA GLY A 351 7.23 -18.42 -2.11
C GLY A 351 7.21 -17.21 -1.16
N ILE A 352 6.81 -17.47 0.08
CA ILE A 352 6.48 -16.45 1.08
C ILE A 352 7.58 -15.41 1.30
N ILE A 353 8.85 -15.78 1.33
CA ILE A 353 9.95 -14.84 1.60
C ILE A 353 10.01 -13.77 0.51
N LYS A 354 9.91 -14.19 -0.75
CA LYS A 354 9.96 -13.28 -1.89
C LYS A 354 8.68 -12.45 -2.00
N GLU A 355 7.53 -13.04 -1.69
CA GLU A 355 6.28 -12.30 -1.56
C GLU A 355 6.36 -11.22 -0.49
N ALA A 356 6.88 -11.55 0.70
CA ALA A 356 7.00 -10.62 1.82
C ALA A 356 7.94 -9.44 1.49
N LEU A 357 9.10 -9.72 0.88
CA LEU A 357 10.03 -8.68 0.45
C LEU A 357 9.43 -7.77 -0.64
N MET A 358 8.84 -8.35 -1.69
CA MET A 358 8.29 -7.58 -2.81
C MET A 358 7.09 -6.73 -2.40
N SER A 359 6.16 -7.29 -1.61
CA SER A 359 4.99 -6.55 -1.12
C SER A 359 5.40 -5.38 -0.21
N LEU A 360 6.39 -5.57 0.68
CA LEU A 360 6.91 -4.48 1.51
C LEU A 360 7.69 -3.44 0.68
N ASN A 361 8.42 -3.86 -0.37
CA ASN A 361 9.02 -2.94 -1.34
C ASN A 361 7.95 -2.09 -2.07
N HIS A 362 6.77 -2.65 -2.37
CA HIS A 362 5.67 -1.88 -2.95
C HIS A 362 5.19 -0.80 -1.99
N VAL A 363 5.06 -1.11 -0.69
CA VAL A 363 4.74 -0.11 0.35
C VAL A 363 5.77 1.02 0.31
N GLU A 364 7.07 0.72 0.38
CA GLU A 364 8.13 1.73 0.35
C GLU A 364 8.05 2.64 -0.89
N LYS A 365 7.87 2.04 -2.07
CA LYS A 365 7.80 2.78 -3.33
C LYS A 365 6.55 3.65 -3.43
N VAL A 366 5.40 3.16 -2.99
CA VAL A 366 4.14 3.92 -2.97
C VAL A 366 4.24 5.09 -1.99
N LEU A 367 4.77 4.87 -0.78
CA LEU A 367 5.00 5.94 0.20
C LEU A 367 5.96 7.00 -0.35
N LYS A 368 7.11 6.58 -0.91
CA LYS A 368 8.12 7.50 -1.48
C LYS A 368 7.59 8.29 -2.67
N ALA A 369 6.72 7.68 -3.48
CA ALA A 369 6.09 8.35 -4.62
C ALA A 369 5.05 9.39 -4.18
N MET A 370 4.35 9.14 -3.07
CA MET A 370 3.43 10.11 -2.47
C MET A 370 4.16 11.27 -1.82
N ASN A 371 5.17 10.98 -1.00
CA ASN A 371 5.98 11.99 -0.34
C ASN A 371 7.46 11.61 -0.44
N LEU A 372 8.27 12.46 -1.09
CA LEU A 372 9.69 12.20 -1.32
C LEU A 372 10.50 12.03 -0.03
N LYS A 373 9.99 12.50 1.12
CA LYS A 373 10.61 12.30 2.43
C LYS A 373 10.17 10.99 3.08
N ALA A 374 9.05 10.39 2.67
CA ALA A 374 8.55 9.16 3.27
C ALA A 374 9.52 7.99 3.01
N GLU A 375 9.69 7.18 4.04
CA GLU A 375 10.60 6.03 4.10
C GLU A 375 9.97 5.01 5.07
N LEU A 376 10.45 3.77 5.07
CA LEU A 376 9.85 2.72 5.92
C LEU A 376 9.86 3.07 7.42
N HIS A 377 10.88 3.78 7.90
CA HIS A 377 10.99 4.17 9.31
C HIS A 377 9.89 5.17 9.73
N HIS A 378 9.27 5.87 8.77
CA HIS A 378 8.13 6.76 9.02
C HIS A 378 6.84 6.00 9.36
N ILE A 379 6.77 4.70 9.11
CA ILE A 379 5.61 3.88 9.49
C ILE A 379 5.47 3.91 11.02
N LEU A 380 4.27 4.30 11.49
CA LEU A 380 3.89 4.26 12.90
C LEU A 380 3.13 2.98 13.23
N MET A 381 2.34 2.47 12.28
CA MET A 381 1.55 1.25 12.44
C MET A 381 1.58 0.43 11.16
N ALA A 382 1.93 -0.85 11.27
CA ALA A 382 1.85 -1.83 10.20
C ALA A 382 0.93 -2.99 10.62
N ASN A 383 -0.08 -3.27 9.80
CA ASN A 383 -0.90 -4.47 9.89
C ASN A 383 -0.50 -5.41 8.76
N CYS A 384 0.02 -6.59 9.13
CA CYS A 384 0.46 -7.63 8.22
C CYS A 384 -0.47 -8.83 8.31
N TYR A 385 -1.08 -9.20 7.19
CA TYR A 385 -1.94 -10.38 7.08
C TYR A 385 -1.16 -11.50 6.40
N VAL A 386 -1.17 -12.70 6.97
CA VAL A 386 -0.55 -13.90 6.38
C VAL A 386 -1.57 -15.05 6.32
N THR A 387 -1.39 -16.00 5.39
CA THR A 387 -2.36 -17.09 5.20
C THR A 387 -2.06 -18.37 6.00
N ASP A 388 -0.90 -18.45 6.65
CA ASP A 388 -0.48 -19.60 7.45
C ASP A 388 0.36 -19.13 8.64
N SER A 389 0.17 -19.74 9.82
CA SER A 389 0.92 -19.44 11.04
C SER A 389 2.44 -19.54 10.85
N LYS A 390 2.90 -20.44 9.98
CA LYS A 390 4.34 -20.59 9.69
C LYS A 390 4.95 -19.38 8.98
N TYR A 391 4.13 -18.50 8.41
CA TYR A 391 4.57 -17.28 7.72
C TYR A 391 4.77 -16.10 8.67
N ILE A 392 4.35 -16.21 9.93
CA ILE A 392 4.50 -15.15 10.94
C ILE A 392 5.99 -14.80 11.12
N SER A 393 6.85 -15.80 11.32
CA SER A 393 8.28 -15.58 11.53
C SER A 393 8.96 -14.94 10.32
N VAL A 394 8.48 -15.26 9.11
CA VAL A 394 8.96 -14.65 7.86
C VAL A 394 8.55 -13.18 7.79
N ALA A 395 7.29 -12.85 8.10
CA ALA A 395 6.81 -11.48 8.11
C ALA A 395 7.59 -10.61 9.12
N GLU A 396 7.77 -11.09 10.34
CA GLU A 396 8.55 -10.40 11.38
C GLU A 396 10.02 -10.25 10.98
N ALA A 397 10.64 -11.30 10.42
CA ALA A 397 12.03 -11.24 9.97
C ALA A 397 12.23 -10.24 8.82
N VAL A 398 11.33 -10.21 7.83
CA VAL A 398 11.39 -9.27 6.71
C VAL A 398 11.22 -7.83 7.18
N TRP A 399 10.25 -7.58 8.06
CA TRP A 399 10.05 -6.26 8.67
C TRP A 399 11.31 -5.78 9.40
N GLN A 400 11.87 -6.62 10.29
CA GLN A 400 13.07 -6.28 11.05
C GLN A 400 14.30 -6.09 10.16
N ARG A 401 14.48 -6.94 9.13
CA ARG A 401 15.58 -6.80 8.16
C ARG A 401 15.51 -5.45 7.45
N LYS A 402 14.34 -5.10 6.95
CA LYS A 402 14.12 -3.86 6.19
C LYS A 402 14.33 -2.61 7.04
N LEU A 403 13.92 -2.63 8.31
CA LEU A 403 14.22 -1.54 9.24
C LEU A 403 15.73 -1.42 9.52
N LYS A 404 16.45 -2.54 9.68
CA LYS A 404 17.91 -2.55 9.88
C LYS A 404 18.70 -2.05 8.67
N GLU A 405 18.27 -2.39 7.45
CA GLU A 405 18.90 -1.91 6.22
C GLU A 405 18.90 -0.38 6.15
N ILE A 406 17.81 0.27 6.55
CA ILE A 406 17.68 1.73 6.58
C ILE A 406 18.60 2.38 7.63
N ILE A 407 18.80 1.72 8.78
CA ILE A 407 19.70 2.23 9.82
C ILE A 407 21.14 2.19 9.32
N LYS A 408 21.57 1.07 8.74
CA LYS A 408 22.95 0.91 8.23
C LYS A 408 23.31 1.95 7.18
N THR A 409 22.37 2.28 6.27
CA THR A 409 22.60 3.32 5.25
C THR A 409 22.77 4.73 5.87
N LYS A 410 22.30 4.96 7.11
CA LYS A 410 22.44 6.24 7.83
C LYS A 410 23.65 6.27 8.78
N GLU A 411 24.06 5.13 9.34
CA GLU A 411 25.20 5.02 10.25
C GLU A 411 26.57 5.18 9.56
N GLU A 412 26.65 5.05 8.23
CA GLU A 412 27.86 5.41 7.48
C GLU A 412 28.15 6.94 7.52
N ASP A 413 27.21 7.77 8.00
CA ASP A 413 27.37 9.23 8.08
C ASP A 413 27.52 9.80 9.50
N ILE A 414 27.07 9.16 10.59
CA ILE A 414 27.25 9.69 11.97
C ILE A 414 27.28 8.55 13.02
N ASN A 415 28.32 8.52 13.87
CA ASN A 415 28.37 7.75 15.12
C ASN A 415 27.30 8.25 16.11
N ASN A 416 26.15 7.56 16.22
CA ASN A 416 25.20 7.84 17.30
C ASN A 416 24.51 6.56 17.78
N ASP A 417 24.78 6.20 19.05
CA ASP A 417 24.39 4.96 19.75
C ASP A 417 22.92 4.96 20.24
N MET A 418 22.02 5.68 19.56
CA MET A 418 20.62 5.82 20.01
C MET A 418 19.73 4.70 19.43
N PRO A 419 18.92 4.01 20.26
CA PRO A 419 18.03 2.95 19.80
C PRO A 419 16.99 3.50 18.82
N SER A 420 16.88 2.90 17.64
CA SER A 420 15.96 3.32 16.59
C SER A 420 14.49 3.07 17.00
N ILE A 421 13.69 4.15 17.02
CA ILE A 421 12.27 4.10 17.42
C ILE A 421 11.41 3.78 16.19
N HIS A 422 11.05 2.52 15.99
CA HIS A 422 10.22 2.09 14.85
C HIS A 422 8.77 1.84 15.24
N GLY A 423 7.86 2.04 14.28
CA GLY A 423 6.44 1.80 14.45
C GLY A 423 6.08 0.36 14.84
N GLU A 424 4.83 0.22 15.26
CA GLU A 424 4.28 -1.03 15.80
C GLU A 424 3.84 -1.98 14.67
N LEU A 425 4.13 -3.27 14.84
CA LEU A 425 3.75 -4.33 13.90
C LEU A 425 2.70 -5.26 14.52
N VAL A 426 1.57 -5.40 13.83
CA VAL A 426 0.54 -6.40 14.12
C VAL A 426 0.51 -7.42 13.00
N VAL A 427 0.80 -8.69 13.32
CA VAL A 427 0.65 -9.81 12.39
C VAL A 427 -0.60 -10.60 12.75
N ALA A 428 -1.42 -10.92 11.74
CA ALA A 428 -2.66 -11.69 11.88
C ALA A 428 -2.74 -12.79 10.82
N VAL A 429 -3.13 -14.00 11.22
CA VAL A 429 -3.32 -15.11 10.28
C VAL A 429 -4.76 -15.15 9.80
N VAL A 430 -4.96 -15.04 8.49
CA VAL A 430 -6.27 -15.03 7.84
C VAL A 430 -6.43 -16.23 6.89
N PRO A 431 -7.65 -16.66 6.56
CA PRO A 431 -7.84 -17.82 5.70
C PRO A 431 -7.32 -17.63 4.27
N PHE A 432 -7.54 -16.44 3.70
CA PHE A 432 -7.20 -16.16 2.30
C PHE A 432 -6.98 -14.67 2.04
N LEU A 433 -6.13 -14.37 1.06
CA LEU A 433 -5.82 -13.02 0.59
C LEU A 433 -6.14 -12.87 -0.91
N PRO A 434 -6.33 -11.63 -1.40
CA PRO A 434 -6.55 -11.39 -2.82
C PRO A 434 -5.47 -12.03 -3.69
N ARG A 435 -5.88 -12.56 -4.86
CA ARG A 435 -4.98 -13.25 -5.82
C ARG A 435 -4.24 -14.46 -5.25
N ALA A 436 -4.73 -15.04 -4.14
CA ALA A 436 -4.07 -16.15 -3.44
C ALA A 436 -2.66 -15.80 -2.95
N ALA A 437 -2.44 -14.53 -2.59
CA ALA A 437 -1.19 -14.10 -1.96
C ALA A 437 -1.00 -14.78 -0.61
N SER A 438 0.25 -14.96 -0.21
CA SER A 438 0.62 -15.52 1.09
C SER A 438 0.72 -14.46 2.19
N ILE A 439 0.90 -13.19 1.79
CA ILE A 439 1.10 -12.05 2.68
C ILE A 439 0.60 -10.73 2.06
N GLU A 440 0.04 -9.86 2.89
CA GLU A 440 -0.40 -8.50 2.55
C GLU A 440 0.00 -7.50 3.64
N TRP A 441 0.55 -6.35 3.25
CA TRP A 441 0.93 -5.26 4.16
C TRP A 441 0.00 -4.05 4.01
N HIS A 442 -0.58 -3.59 5.12
CA HIS A 442 -1.22 -2.28 5.25
C HIS A 442 -0.44 -1.44 6.25
N VAL A 443 -0.18 -0.17 5.94
CA VAL A 443 0.58 0.71 6.83
C VAL A 443 -0.01 2.11 6.93
N ILE A 444 0.17 2.72 8.09
CA ILE A 444 -0.04 4.15 8.34
C ILE A 444 1.31 4.74 8.70
N ALA A 445 1.77 5.70 7.89
CA ALA A 445 3.04 6.38 8.06
C ALA A 445 2.83 7.87 8.31
N VAL A 446 3.73 8.47 9.08
CA VAL A 446 3.73 9.91 9.34
C VAL A 446 5.12 10.44 9.03
N VAL A 447 5.19 11.45 8.16
CA VAL A 447 6.44 12.10 7.78
C VAL A 447 6.83 13.09 8.88
N ASP A 448 7.50 12.57 9.91
CA ASP A 448 7.97 13.28 11.09
C ASP A 448 9.47 13.07 11.33
N GLU A 449 10.00 13.73 12.36
CA GLU A 449 11.36 13.46 12.83
C GLU A 449 11.35 12.32 13.85
N GLN A 450 11.83 11.14 13.45
CA GLN A 450 11.80 9.92 14.26
C GLN A 450 12.41 10.08 15.67
N GLN A 451 13.42 10.93 15.82
CA GLN A 451 14.09 11.20 17.11
C GLN A 451 13.19 11.94 18.11
N GLN A 452 12.15 12.62 17.64
CA GLN A 452 11.21 13.38 18.46
C GLN A 452 10.01 12.53 18.92
N ARG A 453 9.88 11.31 18.39
CA ARG A 453 8.79 10.39 18.73
C ARG A 453 8.82 10.00 20.21
N GLN A 454 7.64 9.92 20.80
CA GLN A 454 7.47 9.41 22.15
C GLN A 454 7.08 7.93 22.09
N LYS A 455 7.81 7.08 22.83
CA LYS A 455 7.49 5.66 22.98
C LYS A 455 7.17 5.34 24.43
N LEU A 456 6.09 4.58 24.64
CA LEU A 456 5.69 4.09 25.95
C LEU A 456 5.38 2.59 25.87
N THR A 457 5.94 1.81 26.78
CA THR A 457 5.63 0.38 26.93
C THR A 457 5.18 0.13 28.36
N GLN A 458 4.05 -0.54 28.52
CA GLN A 458 3.54 -1.00 29.80
C GLN A 458 3.25 -2.49 29.73
N MET A 459 3.49 -3.19 30.84
CA MET A 459 3.20 -4.61 30.96
C MET A 459 2.51 -4.87 32.29
N ARG A 460 1.51 -5.75 32.27
CA ARG A 460 0.78 -6.19 33.46
C ARG A 460 0.62 -7.71 33.39
N SER A 461 1.12 -8.39 34.42
CA SER A 461 0.89 -9.82 34.60
C SER A 461 -0.41 -10.03 35.38
N LEU A 462 -1.26 -10.91 34.87
CA LEU A 462 -2.46 -11.42 35.52
C LEU A 462 -2.29 -12.94 35.67
N GLU A 463 -3.20 -13.59 36.39
CA GLU A 463 -3.15 -15.04 36.57
C GLU A 463 -3.22 -15.76 35.20
N ASN A 464 -2.15 -16.47 34.83
CA ASN A 464 -1.99 -17.20 33.55
C ASN A 464 -1.99 -16.35 32.27
N CYS A 465 -1.98 -15.02 32.38
CA CYS A 465 -2.00 -14.10 31.24
C CYS A 465 -1.02 -12.94 31.45
N GLN A 466 -0.52 -12.38 30.35
CA GLN A 466 0.23 -11.14 30.34
C GLN A 466 -0.38 -10.18 29.34
N ILE A 467 -0.68 -8.97 29.79
CA ILE A 467 -1.10 -7.89 28.91
C ILE A 467 0.12 -6.98 28.68
N ARG A 468 0.41 -6.69 27.42
CA ARG A 468 1.43 -5.71 27.01
C ARG A 468 0.75 -4.62 26.20
N CYS A 469 1.01 -3.37 26.54
CA CYS A 469 0.51 -2.19 25.84
C CYS A 469 1.71 -1.37 25.36
N GLU A 470 1.79 -1.09 24.07
CA GLU A 470 2.84 -0.28 23.46
C GLU A 470 2.20 0.90 22.74
N ALA A 471 2.84 2.06 22.80
CA ALA A 471 2.36 3.27 22.18
C ALA A 471 3.52 4.05 21.56
N MET A 472 3.27 4.53 20.35
CA MET A 472 4.19 5.38 19.61
C MET A 472 3.46 6.61 19.11
N GLN A 473 3.94 7.79 19.51
CA GLN A 473 3.38 9.08 19.12
C GLN A 473 4.39 9.86 18.31
N SER A 474 3.95 10.39 17.18
CA SER A 474 4.69 11.33 16.36
C SER A 474 4.63 12.75 16.92
N TYR A 475 5.65 13.55 16.64
CA TYR A 475 5.71 14.96 17.00
C TYR A 475 6.13 15.78 15.76
N PRO A 476 5.52 16.96 15.50
CA PRO A 476 4.48 17.63 16.30
C PRO A 476 3.04 17.23 15.93
N THR A 477 2.84 16.27 15.03
CA THR A 477 1.50 15.92 14.51
C THR A 477 0.61 15.19 15.51
N CYS A 478 1.18 14.66 16.59
CA CYS A 478 0.51 13.89 17.66
C CYS A 478 -0.23 12.63 17.20
N ALA A 479 -0.09 12.22 15.94
CA ALA A 479 -0.65 10.97 15.45
C ALA A 479 0.00 9.81 16.22
N THR A 480 -0.85 8.94 16.78
CA THR A 480 -0.43 7.94 17.76
C THR A 480 -0.94 6.56 17.37
N ALA A 481 -0.05 5.58 17.38
CA ALA A 481 -0.35 4.17 17.27
C ALA A 481 -0.26 3.52 18.65
N VAL A 482 -1.28 2.78 19.06
CA VAL A 482 -1.26 1.99 20.31
C VAL A 482 -1.57 0.54 19.98
N THR A 483 -0.76 -0.39 20.48
CA THR A 483 -1.01 -1.83 20.41
C THR A 483 -1.21 -2.42 21.79
N ILE A 484 -2.13 -3.38 21.90
CA ILE A 484 -2.37 -4.12 23.15
C ILE A 484 -2.41 -5.60 22.82
N SER A 485 -1.51 -6.40 23.39
CA SER A 485 -1.50 -7.85 23.22
C SER A 485 -1.82 -8.56 24.53
N LEU A 486 -2.67 -9.58 24.46
CA LEU A 486 -2.93 -10.54 25.52
C LEU A 486 -2.26 -11.87 25.18
N THR A 487 -1.31 -12.27 26.01
CA THR A 487 -0.49 -13.47 25.83
C THR A 487 -0.74 -14.46 26.95
N LEU A 488 -0.90 -15.74 26.63
CA LEU A 488 -0.99 -16.80 27.64
C LEU A 488 0.40 -17.16 28.16
N THR A 489 0.53 -17.23 29.49
CA THR A 489 1.80 -17.59 30.16
C THR A 489 1.85 -19.04 30.63
N SER A 490 0.72 -19.75 30.66
CA SER A 490 0.61 -21.17 31.00
C SER A 490 -0.24 -21.93 29.99
N SER A 491 0.14 -23.17 29.67
CA SER A 491 -0.59 -24.09 28.79
C SER A 491 -1.59 -24.99 29.51
N SER A 492 -1.70 -24.90 30.85
CA SER A 492 -2.62 -25.75 31.61
C SER A 492 -4.08 -25.28 31.53
N SER A 493 -5.02 -26.24 31.65
CA SER A 493 -6.46 -26.01 31.80
C SER A 493 -6.72 -25.12 33.03
N SER A 494 -6.73 -23.82 32.83
CA SER A 494 -7.02 -22.81 33.83
C SER A 494 -8.34 -22.15 33.51
N THR A 495 -9.11 -21.86 34.56
CA THR A 495 -10.33 -21.06 34.40
C THR A 495 -9.95 -19.60 34.54
N ILE A 496 -10.07 -18.84 33.46
CA ILE A 496 -9.64 -17.45 33.41
C ILE A 496 -10.86 -16.54 33.49
N ASN A 497 -10.81 -15.53 34.36
CA ASN A 497 -11.84 -14.52 34.46
C ASN A 497 -11.66 -13.47 33.35
N LEU A 498 -12.49 -13.54 32.32
CA LEU A 498 -12.40 -12.64 31.16
C LEU A 498 -12.63 -11.18 31.58
N GLU A 499 -13.56 -10.92 32.49
CA GLU A 499 -13.90 -9.56 32.93
C GLU A 499 -12.71 -8.82 33.55
N VAL A 500 -11.93 -9.50 34.40
CA VAL A 500 -10.73 -8.92 35.03
C VAL A 500 -9.68 -8.55 33.97
N ILE A 501 -9.54 -9.39 32.93
CA ILE A 501 -8.60 -9.14 31.84
C ILE A 501 -9.07 -7.96 30.99
N LEU A 502 -10.34 -7.94 30.56
CA LEU A 502 -10.86 -6.86 29.73
C LEU A 502 -10.80 -5.52 30.46
N HIS A 503 -11.16 -5.50 31.75
CA HIS A 503 -10.98 -4.33 32.61
C HIS A 503 -9.50 -3.88 32.64
N GLY A 504 -8.57 -4.80 32.87
CA GLY A 504 -7.13 -4.50 32.90
C GLY A 504 -6.57 -4.00 31.56
N MET A 505 -7.07 -4.51 30.43
CA MET A 505 -6.69 -4.03 29.09
C MET A 505 -7.16 -2.60 28.87
N VAL A 506 -8.43 -2.30 29.18
CA VAL A 506 -9.01 -0.96 29.01
C VAL A 506 -8.37 0.04 29.98
N GLU A 507 -8.13 -0.35 31.23
CA GLU A 507 -7.48 0.51 32.21
C GLU A 507 -6.06 0.89 31.77
N MET A 508 -5.27 -0.07 31.28
CA MET A 508 -3.93 0.23 30.74
C MET A 508 -4.01 1.11 29.49
N PHE A 509 -4.95 0.84 28.59
CA PHE A 509 -5.18 1.68 27.41
C PHE A 509 -5.44 3.12 27.82
N LYS A 510 -6.39 3.34 28.74
CA LYS A 510 -6.72 4.67 29.28
C LYS A 510 -5.49 5.36 29.87
N GLN A 511 -4.72 4.68 30.71
CA GLN A 511 -3.50 5.23 31.32
C GLN A 511 -2.45 5.63 30.27
N VAL A 512 -2.33 4.87 29.18
CA VAL A 512 -1.44 5.18 28.05
C VAL A 512 -1.95 6.40 27.29
N VAL A 513 -3.25 6.47 26.97
CA VAL A 513 -3.86 7.62 26.30
C VAL A 513 -3.70 8.89 27.13
N GLU A 514 -3.95 8.84 28.44
CA GLU A 514 -3.77 9.98 29.35
C GLU A 514 -2.31 10.46 29.40
N LYS A 515 -1.34 9.54 29.37
CA LYS A 515 0.09 9.90 29.33
C LYS A 515 0.47 10.53 28.00
N MET A 516 0.01 9.98 26.88
CA MET A 516 0.29 10.52 25.54
C MET A 516 -0.44 11.84 25.27
N SER A 517 -1.58 12.08 25.91
CA SER A 517 -2.34 13.33 25.81
C SER A 517 -1.59 14.55 26.38
N LYS A 518 -0.52 14.33 27.15
CA LYS A 518 0.35 15.40 27.67
C LYS A 518 1.12 16.13 26.57
N TYR A 519 1.33 15.48 25.43
CA TYR A 519 2.09 16.02 24.31
C TYR A 519 1.18 16.65 23.24
N GLY A 520 -0.14 16.45 23.33
CA GLY A 520 -1.16 17.04 22.47
C GLY A 520 -2.52 16.37 22.72
N ASP A 521 -3.61 17.10 22.46
CA ASP A 521 -4.96 16.51 22.55
C ASP A 521 -5.11 15.43 21.49
N ILE A 522 -5.39 14.20 21.90
CA ILE A 522 -5.50 13.05 21.00
C ILE A 522 -6.84 12.35 21.25
N THR A 523 -7.49 11.99 20.15
CA THR A 523 -8.76 11.30 20.14
C THR A 523 -8.55 9.85 19.70
N PRO A 524 -8.91 8.86 20.54
CA PRO A 524 -9.01 7.47 20.11
C PRO A 524 -10.07 7.28 19.04
N LEU A 525 -9.68 6.79 17.87
CA LEU A 525 -10.59 6.64 16.74
C LEU A 525 -11.04 5.19 16.54
N SER A 526 -10.10 4.25 16.48
CA SER A 526 -10.40 2.84 16.25
C SER A 526 -9.78 1.93 17.30
N PHE A 527 -10.47 0.84 17.60
CA PHE A 527 -10.00 -0.23 18.48
C PHE A 527 -10.18 -1.55 17.72
N ARG A 528 -9.21 -1.88 16.86
CA ARG A 528 -9.25 -3.07 16.00
C ARG A 528 -8.71 -4.28 16.73
N ILE A 529 -9.57 -5.23 17.02
CA ILE A 529 -9.29 -6.38 17.85
C ILE A 529 -9.13 -7.61 16.97
N PHE A 530 -7.90 -8.09 16.80
CA PHE A 530 -7.62 -9.39 16.21
C PHE A 530 -7.70 -10.45 17.31
N PHE A 531 -8.55 -11.46 17.16
CA PHE A 531 -8.73 -12.50 18.18
C PHE A 531 -8.97 -13.88 17.57
N GLN A 532 -8.48 -14.92 18.24
CA GLN A 532 -8.69 -16.30 17.82
C GLN A 532 -10.11 -16.76 18.18
N ALA A 533 -10.98 -16.91 17.18
CA ALA A 533 -12.41 -17.16 17.37
C ALA A 533 -12.74 -18.52 18.01
N ASN A 534 -11.82 -19.49 17.86
CA ASN A 534 -11.87 -20.79 18.53
C ASN A 534 -11.52 -20.71 20.03
N ILE A 535 -10.87 -19.63 20.49
CA ILE A 535 -10.46 -19.45 21.88
C ILE A 535 -11.44 -18.53 22.63
N VAL A 536 -11.77 -17.37 22.08
CA VAL A 536 -12.63 -16.37 22.73
C VAL A 536 -13.85 -16.08 21.88
N LYS A 537 -15.04 -16.16 22.49
CA LYS A 537 -16.30 -15.82 21.81
C LYS A 537 -16.39 -14.33 21.50
N ARG A 538 -16.76 -14.00 20.26
CA ARG A 538 -16.90 -12.64 19.74
C ARG A 538 -17.81 -11.78 20.63
N GLU A 539 -18.98 -12.29 21.01
CA GLU A 539 -20.02 -11.54 21.71
C GLU A 539 -19.58 -11.17 23.13
N ALA A 540 -18.92 -12.10 23.83
CA ALA A 540 -18.38 -11.87 25.18
C ALA A 540 -17.25 -10.84 25.15
N LEU A 541 -16.36 -10.95 24.16
CA LEU A 541 -15.26 -10.01 23.99
C LEU A 541 -15.75 -8.60 23.64
N LYS A 542 -16.66 -8.49 22.66
CA LYS A 542 -17.25 -7.21 22.22
C LYS A 542 -18.00 -6.53 23.36
N THR A 543 -18.95 -7.23 23.99
CA THR A 543 -19.79 -6.68 25.07
C THR A 543 -18.96 -6.26 26.28
N GLY A 544 -17.98 -7.08 26.65
CA GLY A 544 -17.09 -6.77 27.77
C GLY A 544 -16.22 -5.55 27.49
N LEU A 545 -15.52 -5.52 26.35
CA LEU A 545 -14.68 -4.37 25.97
C LEU A 545 -15.49 -3.09 25.82
N GLN A 546 -16.64 -3.16 25.14
CA GLN A 546 -17.52 -2.01 24.96
C GLN A 546 -17.97 -1.45 26.32
N GLY A 547 -18.45 -2.31 27.23
CA GLY A 547 -18.87 -1.88 28.56
C GLY A 547 -17.74 -1.22 29.36
N HIS A 548 -16.53 -1.79 29.36
CA HIS A 548 -15.39 -1.20 30.06
C HIS A 548 -14.91 0.12 29.42
N LEU A 549 -14.93 0.21 28.08
CA LEU A 549 -14.54 1.43 27.36
C LEU A 549 -15.54 2.57 27.62
N GLU A 550 -16.84 2.29 27.56
CA GLU A 550 -17.89 3.26 27.85
C GLU A 550 -17.83 3.72 29.31
N GLU A 551 -17.65 2.80 30.25
CA GLU A 551 -17.54 3.11 31.70
C GLU A 551 -16.31 3.98 32.00
N GLN A 552 -15.16 3.68 31.39
CA GLN A 552 -13.90 4.34 31.74
C GLN A 552 -13.56 5.58 30.89
N MET A 553 -14.08 5.67 29.67
CA MET A 553 -13.74 6.70 28.68
C MET A 553 -14.95 7.50 28.16
N GLY A 554 -16.18 7.02 28.36
CA GLY A 554 -17.40 7.70 27.93
C GLY A 554 -17.40 8.04 26.43
N GLN A 555 -17.64 9.31 26.09
CA GLN A 555 -17.66 9.79 24.70
C GLN A 555 -16.29 9.72 24.00
N LYS A 556 -15.19 9.52 24.74
CA LYS A 556 -13.84 9.32 24.18
C LYS A 556 -13.54 7.86 23.86
N ALA A 557 -14.51 6.96 24.01
CA ALA A 557 -14.34 5.57 23.62
C ALA A 557 -14.09 5.46 22.10
N PRO A 558 -13.07 4.71 21.66
CA PRO A 558 -12.83 4.44 20.25
C PRO A 558 -13.92 3.51 19.68
N ALA A 559 -14.10 3.53 18.36
CA ALA A 559 -15.00 2.60 17.70
C ALA A 559 -14.41 1.18 17.69
N LEU A 560 -15.19 0.18 18.14
CA LEU A 560 -14.74 -1.20 18.24
C LEU A 560 -14.85 -1.92 16.89
N ILE A 561 -13.81 -2.67 16.53
CA ILE A 561 -13.76 -3.45 15.27
C ILE A 561 -13.31 -4.86 15.59
N MET A 562 -14.24 -5.82 15.53
CA MET A 562 -14.00 -7.22 15.85
C MET A 562 -13.50 -7.97 14.62
N VAL A 563 -12.23 -8.37 14.60
CA VAL A 563 -11.63 -9.13 13.49
C VAL A 563 -11.26 -10.53 13.98
N PRO A 564 -12.12 -11.54 13.76
CA PRO A 564 -11.74 -12.91 14.07
C PRO A 564 -10.59 -13.33 13.13
N VAL A 565 -9.63 -14.07 13.65
CA VAL A 565 -8.45 -14.55 12.91
C VAL A 565 -8.24 -16.03 13.17
N VAL A 566 -7.50 -16.69 12.27
CA VAL A 566 -7.14 -18.11 12.40
C VAL A 566 -6.14 -18.28 13.54
N ASP A 567 -5.15 -17.39 13.62
CA ASP A 567 -4.06 -17.48 14.58
C ASP A 567 -3.35 -16.12 14.76
N LEU A 568 -2.51 -16.01 15.79
CA LEU A 568 -1.72 -14.84 16.16
C LEU A 568 -0.31 -15.25 16.60
N PRO A 569 0.69 -14.33 16.58
CA PRO A 569 2.08 -14.67 16.91
C PRO A 569 2.28 -15.24 18.31
N GLY A 570 3.04 -16.33 18.40
CA GLY A 570 3.47 -16.94 19.66
C GLY A 570 2.30 -17.55 20.45
N THR A 571 2.07 -17.07 21.67
CA THR A 571 0.93 -17.46 22.51
C THR A 571 -0.07 -16.33 22.71
N LYS A 572 -0.07 -15.35 21.78
CA LYS A 572 -1.04 -14.26 21.78
C LYS A 572 -2.42 -14.81 21.39
N ILE A 573 -3.44 -14.41 22.15
CA ILE A 573 -4.84 -14.76 21.85
C ILE A 573 -5.67 -13.56 21.42
N ILE A 574 -5.22 -12.36 21.78
CA ILE A 574 -5.80 -11.09 21.35
C ILE A 574 -4.65 -10.14 21.02
N HIS A 575 -4.75 -9.44 19.90
CA HIS A 575 -3.87 -8.34 19.53
C HIS A 575 -4.70 -7.18 19.02
N ILE A 576 -4.61 -6.03 19.68
CA ILE A 576 -5.39 -4.85 19.39
C ILE A 576 -4.50 -3.81 18.73
N ALA A 577 -4.96 -3.21 17.65
CA ALA A 577 -4.37 -2.04 17.02
C ALA A 577 -5.33 -0.85 17.18
N CYS A 578 -4.84 0.25 17.75
CA CYS A 578 -5.61 1.47 17.96
C CYS A 578 -4.92 2.66 17.31
N TRP A 579 -5.66 3.37 16.46
CA TRP A 579 -5.22 4.60 15.85
C TRP A 579 -5.83 5.80 16.58
N LEU A 580 -4.99 6.77 16.93
CA LEU A 580 -5.41 8.03 17.54
C LEU A 580 -4.89 9.19 16.71
N SER A 581 -5.73 10.22 16.58
CA SER A 581 -5.40 11.44 15.84
C SER A 581 -5.64 12.67 16.73
N GLN A 582 -4.95 13.75 16.39
CA GLN A 582 -5.16 15.07 17.00
C GLN A 582 -6.54 15.62 16.66
#